data_AF-K0RX49-F1
#
_entry.id   AF-K0RX49-F1
#
_cell.length_a   1.000
_cell.length_b   1.000
_cell.length_c   1.000
_cell.angle_alpha   90.00
_cell.angle_beta   90.00
_cell.angle_gamma   90.00
#
_symmetry.space_group_name_H-M   'P 1'
#
loop_
_entity.id
_entity.type
_entity.pdbx_description
1 polymer ?
#
loop_
_entity_poly.entity_id
_entity_poly.type
_entity_poly.pdbx_seq_one_letter_code
_entity_poly.pdbx_strand_id
1 'polypeptide(L)'
;MSCVPVDRESGSCEACAHCGKQGSDIVKLKDCTACRLVKYCGVDCQRAHRKQHKKACKQRAAELRDEQLYSRWHERPEGDFCPICTLPIPLPMEDHSGFMVCCMKRICKGCNVAAQKRGMNDCAFCRAPFPANDAAAQLAMIQSRVVKKDPEGINFLGQQYFFGQLGLQKDIQKAVELWTEAAERGSIVALYNLGVAYDRGQGDVQDKEKAANFFAKAAMQGHVLARHNLGCNEAVKRNDDRAVRHLLISAKMGHKNSLENIKRMFMKGFAAKEQYAEALKGYQDAVEEMKSPDRDEAKRLRV
;
A
#
# COMPACT_ATOMS: atom_id res chain seq x y z
N MET A 1 24.92 1.75 32.79
CA MET A 1 24.87 3.10 32.20
C MET A 1 23.67 3.18 31.28
N SER A 2 22.75 4.10 31.57
CA SER A 2 21.52 4.32 30.80
C SER A 2 21.87 5.07 29.52
N CYS A 3 21.46 4.57 28.36
CA CYS A 3 21.62 5.29 27.09
C CYS A 3 20.49 6.33 26.99
N VAL A 4 20.81 7.58 27.29
CA VAL A 4 19.92 8.73 27.06
C VAL A 4 19.99 9.13 25.58
N PRO A 5 18.88 9.50 24.92
CA PRO A 5 18.91 10.02 23.55
C PRO A 5 19.68 11.34 23.52
N VAL A 6 20.62 11.49 22.57
CA VAL A 6 21.37 12.73 22.38
C VAL A 6 20.57 13.66 21.47
N ASP A 7 20.24 14.84 21.99
CA ASP A 7 19.63 15.93 21.23
C ASP A 7 20.54 16.35 20.06
N ARG A 8 19.95 16.40 18.86
CA ARG A 8 20.65 16.72 17.61
C ARG A 8 21.03 18.19 17.45
N GLU A 9 20.68 19.05 18.39
CA GLU A 9 20.90 20.50 18.27
C GLU A 9 22.04 21.06 19.14
N SER A 10 22.80 20.20 19.82
CA SER A 10 24.03 20.63 20.50
C SER A 10 25.24 19.91 19.90
N GLY A 11 26.21 20.68 19.40
CA GLY A 11 27.45 20.21 18.78
C GLY A 11 28.33 19.41 19.75
N SER A 12 27.92 18.19 20.08
CA SER A 12 28.64 17.27 20.95
C SER A 12 29.44 16.26 20.12
N CYS A 13 30.75 16.31 20.33
CA CYS A 13 31.82 15.48 19.79
C CYS A 13 31.39 14.10 19.24
N GLU A 14 31.54 13.94 17.91
CA GLU A 14 31.40 12.65 17.24
C GLU A 14 32.54 11.71 17.68
N ALA A 15 32.29 10.90 18.71
CA ALA A 15 33.25 9.89 19.16
C ALA A 15 32.78 8.48 18.78
N CYS A 16 33.73 7.58 18.56
CA CYS A 16 33.43 6.17 18.38
C CYS A 16 32.80 5.59 19.65
N ALA A 17 31.61 5.02 19.52
CA ALA A 17 30.86 4.46 20.64
C ALA A 17 31.53 3.28 21.37
N HIS A 18 32.62 2.72 20.81
CA HIS A 18 33.39 1.69 21.49
C HIS A 18 34.68 2.21 22.12
N CYS A 19 35.56 2.82 21.32
CA CYS A 19 36.91 3.20 21.76
C CYS A 19 37.06 4.68 22.13
N GLY A 20 36.00 5.48 22.01
CA GLY A 20 36.02 6.91 22.33
C GLY A 20 36.82 7.79 21.36
N LYS A 21 37.42 7.22 20.31
CA LYS A 21 38.16 8.01 19.30
C LYS A 21 37.26 9.07 18.67
N GLN A 22 37.72 10.32 18.72
CA GLN A 22 37.05 11.45 18.10
C GLN A 22 37.15 11.36 16.58
N GLY A 23 36.11 11.81 15.89
CA GLY A 23 36.12 12.03 14.46
C GLY A 23 37.12 13.13 14.09
N SER A 24 37.86 12.90 13.02
CA SER A 24 38.79 13.88 12.45
C SER A 24 38.90 13.66 10.94
N ASP A 25 39.63 14.52 10.23
CA ASP A 25 39.91 14.34 8.80
C ASP A 25 40.57 12.98 8.49
N ILE A 26 41.26 12.43 9.49
CA ILE A 26 41.95 11.13 9.43
C ILE A 26 41.02 9.99 9.90
N VAL A 27 40.20 10.21 10.95
CA VAL A 27 39.32 9.21 11.54
C VAL A 27 37.88 9.45 11.12
N LYS A 28 37.45 8.77 10.06
CA LYS A 28 36.05 8.82 9.59
C LYS A 28 35.17 7.89 10.42
N LEU A 29 34.22 8.46 11.14
CA LEU A 29 33.20 7.71 11.87
C LEU A 29 32.00 7.41 10.97
N LYS A 30 31.48 6.18 11.06
CA LYS A 30 30.29 5.73 10.32
C LYS A 30 29.16 5.41 11.27
N ASP A 31 27.96 5.85 10.94
CA ASP A 31 26.75 5.48 11.68
C ASP A 31 26.52 3.98 11.67
N CYS A 32 25.96 3.47 12.77
CA CYS A 32 25.34 2.15 12.77
C CYS A 32 24.25 2.11 11.69
N THR A 33 24.44 1.28 10.67
CA THR A 33 23.51 1.17 9.53
C THR A 33 22.10 0.75 9.93
N ALA A 34 21.94 0.09 11.08
CA ALA A 34 20.63 -0.37 11.57
C ALA A 34 19.86 0.71 12.34
N CYS A 35 20.51 1.48 13.21
CA CYS A 35 19.82 2.39 14.15
C CYS A 35 20.21 3.87 14.03
N ARG A 36 21.35 4.19 13.41
CA ARG A 36 21.90 5.55 13.29
C ARG A 36 22.05 6.32 14.62
N LEU A 37 22.07 5.63 15.77
CA LEU A 37 22.23 6.25 17.10
C LEU A 37 23.69 6.46 17.49
N VAL A 38 24.58 5.65 16.94
CA VAL A 38 25.97 5.54 17.39
C VAL A 38 26.87 5.43 16.18
N LYS A 39 28.09 5.95 16.31
CA LYS A 39 29.10 5.91 15.25
C LYS A 39 30.29 5.03 15.61
N TYR A 40 30.94 4.46 14.60
CA TYR A 40 32.11 3.60 14.74
C TYR A 40 33.24 4.02 13.81
N CYS A 41 34.48 3.98 14.30
CA CYS A 41 35.68 4.22 13.47
C CYS A 41 36.07 2.99 12.63
N GLY A 42 35.44 1.83 12.86
CA GLY A 42 35.74 0.60 12.15
C GLY A 42 34.82 -0.57 12.55
N VAL A 43 34.89 -1.64 11.78
CA VAL A 43 34.06 -2.85 11.96
C VAL A 43 34.34 -3.54 13.30
N ASP A 44 35.58 -3.51 13.78
CA ASP A 44 35.96 -4.13 15.05
C ASP A 44 35.29 -3.44 16.24
N CYS A 45 35.31 -2.10 16.24
CA CYS A 45 34.60 -1.30 17.24
C CYS A 45 33.08 -1.55 17.20
N GLN A 46 32.50 -1.68 16.00
CA GLN A 46 31.09 -2.03 15.86
C GLN A 46 30.78 -3.42 16.42
N ARG A 47 31.62 -4.43 16.14
CA ARG A 47 31.44 -5.80 16.65
C ARG A 47 31.58 -5.87 18.17
N ALA A 48 32.56 -5.18 18.74
CA ALA A 48 32.80 -5.16 20.19
C ALA A 48 31.64 -4.48 20.94
N HIS A 49 31.14 -3.35 20.45
CA HIS A 49 30.01 -2.64 21.07
C HIS A 49 28.64 -3.31 20.83
N ARG A 50 28.51 -4.20 19.83
CA ARG A 50 27.24 -4.84 19.45
C ARG A 50 26.50 -5.43 20.65
N LYS A 51 27.20 -6.12 21.58
CA LYS A 51 26.56 -6.76 22.74
C LYS A 51 25.88 -5.77 23.68
N GLN A 52 26.53 -4.62 23.91
CA GLN A 52 26.03 -3.55 24.80
C GLN A 52 24.87 -2.78 24.14
N HIS A 53 24.89 -2.64 22.82
CA HIS A 53 23.93 -1.83 22.07
C HIS A 53 22.77 -2.60 21.44
N LYS A 54 22.82 -3.94 21.42
CA LYS A 54 21.88 -4.80 20.66
C LYS A 54 20.41 -4.45 20.90
N LYS A 55 20.00 -4.24 22.15
CA LYS A 55 18.59 -3.97 22.51
C LYS A 55 18.14 -2.60 21.99
N ALA A 56 18.88 -1.55 22.33
CA ALA A 56 18.62 -0.18 21.85
C ALA A 56 18.67 -0.09 20.32
N CYS A 57 19.64 -0.77 19.68
CA CYS A 57 19.77 -0.83 18.24
C CYS A 57 18.53 -1.44 17.57
N LYS A 58 18.04 -2.57 18.08
CA LYS A 58 16.86 -3.25 17.54
C LYS A 58 15.61 -2.39 17.68
N GLN A 59 15.42 -1.76 18.84
CA GLN A 59 14.31 -0.87 19.10
C GLN A 59 14.33 0.31 18.12
N ARG A 60 15.44 1.04 18.04
CA ARG A 60 15.55 2.17 17.12
C ARG A 60 15.44 1.77 15.65
N ALA A 61 15.96 0.61 15.27
CA ALA A 61 15.78 0.10 13.90
C ALA A 61 14.30 -0.17 13.59
N ALA A 62 13.50 -0.60 14.57
CA ALA A 62 12.05 -0.74 14.41
C ALA A 62 11.36 0.62 14.32
N GLU A 63 11.73 1.58 15.17
CA GLU A 63 11.22 2.95 15.10
C GLU A 63 11.53 3.61 13.75
N LEU A 64 12.73 3.46 13.21
CA LEU A 64 13.09 3.98 11.88
C LEU A 64 12.26 3.34 10.75
N ARG A 65 11.93 2.05 10.87
CA ARG A 65 11.04 1.38 9.91
C ARG A 65 9.62 1.92 10.01
N ASP A 66 9.13 2.13 11.22
CA ASP A 66 7.82 2.73 11.48
C ASP A 66 7.76 4.19 10.99
N GLU A 67 8.78 5.00 11.27
CA GLU A 67 8.94 6.35 10.73
C GLU A 67 8.86 6.33 9.20
N GLN A 68 9.59 5.42 8.53
CA GLN A 68 9.52 5.29 7.07
C GLN A 68 8.13 4.85 6.58
N LEU A 69 7.50 3.92 7.29
CA LEU A 69 6.18 3.37 6.94
C LEU A 69 5.08 4.43 7.06
N TYR A 70 5.14 5.29 8.07
CA TYR A 70 4.14 6.34 8.30
C TYR A 70 4.44 7.65 7.55
N SER A 71 5.70 7.98 7.28
CA SER A 71 6.06 9.27 6.64
C SER A 71 5.88 9.28 5.12
N ARG A 72 5.86 8.12 4.46
CA ARG A 72 5.85 8.02 3.00
C ARG A 72 4.47 7.68 2.43
N TRP A 73 4.18 8.29 1.27
CA TRP A 73 3.03 8.00 0.38
C TRP A 73 1.68 8.15 1.07
N HIS A 74 1.34 9.41 1.35
CA HIS A 74 0.02 9.86 1.80
C HIS A 74 -0.96 10.11 0.66
N GLU A 75 -0.51 9.93 -0.58
CA GLU A 75 -1.29 10.11 -1.80
C GLU A 75 -1.63 8.75 -2.42
N ARG A 76 -2.72 8.72 -3.17
CA ARG A 76 -3.14 7.53 -3.91
C ARG A 76 -2.26 7.34 -5.15
N PRO A 77 -1.97 6.10 -5.57
CA PRO A 77 -1.19 5.86 -6.79
C PRO A 77 -1.95 6.27 -8.05
N GLU A 78 -1.25 6.52 -9.17
CA GLU A 78 -1.86 6.95 -10.44
C GLU A 78 -3.01 6.04 -10.90
N GLY A 79 -2.88 4.72 -10.69
CA GLY A 79 -3.91 3.73 -11.05
C GLY A 79 -5.24 3.88 -10.33
N ASP A 80 -5.30 4.69 -9.27
CA ASP A 80 -6.51 4.99 -8.51
C ASP A 80 -7.31 6.17 -9.10
N PHE A 81 -6.77 6.86 -10.09
CA PHE A 81 -7.41 7.99 -10.75
C PHE A 81 -8.05 7.55 -12.07
N CYS A 82 -9.25 8.07 -12.33
CA CYS A 82 -9.89 7.83 -13.62
C CYS A 82 -9.09 8.57 -14.71
N PRO A 83 -8.64 7.89 -15.78
CA PRO A 83 -7.80 8.53 -16.80
C PRO A 83 -8.57 9.52 -17.69
N ILE A 84 -9.90 9.59 -17.58
CA ILE A 84 -10.75 10.49 -18.37
C ILE A 84 -11.01 11.79 -17.61
N CYS A 85 -11.49 11.71 -16.37
CA CYS A 85 -11.80 12.90 -15.57
C CYS A 85 -10.68 13.31 -14.61
N THR A 86 -9.59 12.54 -14.55
CA THR A 86 -8.42 12.73 -13.67
C THR A 86 -8.72 12.83 -12.17
N LEU A 87 -9.95 12.52 -11.76
CA LEU A 87 -10.37 12.52 -10.36
C LEU A 87 -10.12 11.15 -9.71
N PRO A 88 -9.74 11.12 -8.42
CA PRO A 88 -9.59 9.87 -7.67
C PRO A 88 -10.92 9.09 -7.68
N ILE A 89 -10.86 7.78 -7.87
CA ILE A 89 -12.05 6.91 -7.93
C ILE A 89 -12.48 6.58 -6.50
N PRO A 90 -13.76 6.75 -6.10
CA PRO A 90 -14.20 6.42 -4.76
C PRO A 90 -13.90 4.97 -4.35
N LEU A 91 -13.62 4.77 -3.06
CA LEU A 91 -13.33 3.45 -2.49
C LEU A 91 -14.62 2.79 -1.94
N PRO A 92 -14.79 1.46 -2.10
CA PRO A 92 -13.90 0.54 -2.83
C PRO A 92 -14.02 0.73 -4.35
N MET A 93 -12.89 0.68 -5.06
CA MET A 93 -12.88 1.07 -6.48
C MET A 93 -13.67 0.12 -7.38
N GLU A 94 -13.78 -1.17 -7.04
CA GLU A 94 -14.61 -2.12 -7.80
C GLU A 94 -16.08 -1.68 -7.91
N ASP A 95 -16.62 -1.00 -6.90
CA ASP A 95 -18.02 -0.57 -6.89
C ASP A 95 -18.26 0.69 -7.73
N HIS A 96 -17.19 1.46 -7.98
CA HIS A 96 -17.25 2.79 -8.58
C HIS A 96 -16.57 2.87 -9.96
N SER A 97 -16.04 1.76 -10.47
CA SER A 97 -15.31 1.72 -11.74
C SER A 97 -15.37 0.36 -12.43
N GLY A 98 -15.05 0.35 -13.73
CA GLY A 98 -14.75 -0.87 -14.49
C GLY A 98 -13.26 -0.93 -14.85
N PHE A 99 -12.66 -2.11 -14.76
CA PHE A 99 -11.31 -2.36 -15.26
C PHE A 99 -11.36 -2.80 -16.72
N MET A 100 -10.66 -2.08 -17.59
CA MET A 100 -10.71 -2.28 -19.04
C MET A 100 -9.56 -3.15 -19.51
N VAL A 101 -9.88 -4.39 -19.91
CA VAL A 101 -8.90 -5.39 -20.37
C VAL A 101 -8.11 -4.93 -21.61
N CYS A 102 -8.67 -4.06 -22.44
CA CYS A 102 -8.01 -3.57 -23.64
C CYS A 102 -6.80 -2.64 -23.34
N CYS A 103 -6.86 -1.87 -22.26
CA CYS A 103 -5.86 -0.86 -21.92
C CYS A 103 -5.27 -0.98 -20.51
N MET A 104 -5.70 -1.97 -19.72
CA MET A 104 -5.33 -2.13 -18.30
C MET A 104 -5.63 -0.87 -17.45
N LYS A 105 -6.63 -0.07 -17.86
CA LYS A 105 -7.03 1.15 -17.14
C LYS A 105 -8.35 0.95 -16.42
N ARG A 106 -8.47 1.62 -15.28
CA ARG A 106 -9.70 1.66 -14.48
C ARG A 106 -10.47 2.94 -14.79
N ILE A 107 -11.67 2.80 -15.33
CA ILE A 107 -12.51 3.95 -15.71
C ILE A 107 -13.69 4.03 -14.75
N CYS A 108 -13.89 5.19 -14.13
CA CYS A 108 -15.02 5.38 -13.23
C CYS A 108 -16.36 5.24 -13.98
N LYS A 109 -17.37 4.73 -13.28
CA LYS A 109 -18.70 4.50 -13.85
C LYS A 109 -19.31 5.74 -14.49
N GLY A 110 -19.11 6.92 -13.88
CA GLY A 110 -19.55 8.21 -14.42
C GLY A 110 -19.03 8.45 -15.84
N CYS A 111 -17.72 8.37 -16.05
CA CYS A 111 -17.13 8.57 -17.38
C CYS A 111 -17.57 7.50 -18.39
N ASN A 112 -17.76 6.25 -17.97
CA ASN A 112 -18.29 5.21 -18.86
C ASN A 112 -19.72 5.52 -19.31
N VAL A 113 -20.60 5.91 -18.38
CA VAL A 113 -21.99 6.28 -18.70
C VAL A 113 -22.05 7.53 -19.58
N ALA A 114 -21.25 8.56 -19.26
CA ALA A 114 -21.15 9.77 -20.07
C ALA A 114 -20.66 9.47 -21.50
N ALA A 115 -19.73 8.51 -21.66
CA ALA A 115 -19.29 8.04 -22.97
C ALA A 115 -20.40 7.34 -23.74
N GLN A 116 -21.09 6.39 -23.13
CA GLN A 116 -22.19 5.64 -23.75
C GLN A 116 -23.31 6.56 -24.25
N LYS A 117 -23.66 7.60 -23.49
CA LYS A 117 -24.66 8.61 -23.91
C LYS A 117 -24.27 9.38 -25.17
N ARG A 118 -22.98 9.46 -25.49
CA ARG A 118 -22.46 10.06 -26.71
C ARG A 118 -22.35 9.05 -27.87
N GLY A 119 -22.92 7.86 -27.71
CA GLY A 119 -22.86 6.78 -28.70
C GLY A 119 -21.55 5.99 -28.68
N MET A 120 -20.71 6.15 -27.65
CA MET A 120 -19.46 5.41 -27.52
C MET A 120 -19.70 4.06 -26.83
N ASN A 121 -19.86 3.01 -27.63
CA ASN A 121 -20.14 1.63 -27.18
C ASN A 121 -18.89 0.74 -27.08
N ASP A 122 -17.72 1.31 -27.32
CA ASP A 122 -16.37 0.77 -27.19
C ASP A 122 -15.69 1.32 -25.93
N CYS A 123 -14.43 0.95 -25.68
CA CYS A 123 -13.70 1.44 -24.50
C CYS A 123 -13.65 2.98 -24.48
N ALA A 124 -14.17 3.58 -23.42
CA ALA A 124 -14.24 5.04 -23.25
C ALA A 124 -12.86 5.72 -23.23
N PHE A 125 -11.79 4.98 -22.99
CA PHE A 125 -10.42 5.51 -22.97
C PHE A 125 -9.68 5.26 -24.29
N CYS A 126 -9.53 4.00 -24.72
CA CYS A 126 -8.69 3.66 -25.88
C CYS A 126 -9.46 3.38 -27.18
N ARG A 127 -10.80 3.49 -27.18
CA ARG A 127 -11.68 3.24 -28.34
C ARG A 127 -11.59 1.80 -28.91
N ALA A 128 -10.91 0.88 -28.22
CA ALA A 128 -10.90 -0.52 -28.62
C ALA A 128 -12.30 -1.11 -28.44
N PRO A 129 -12.81 -1.89 -29.42
CA PRO A 129 -14.09 -2.55 -29.30
C PRO A 129 -14.08 -3.50 -28.10
N PHE A 130 -15.21 -3.62 -27.40
CA PHE A 130 -15.32 -4.63 -26.35
C PHE A 130 -15.38 -6.02 -26.99
N PRO A 131 -14.57 -6.98 -26.53
CA PRO A 131 -14.78 -8.38 -26.90
C PRO A 131 -16.10 -8.84 -26.28
N ALA A 132 -17.16 -8.89 -27.08
CA ALA A 132 -18.51 -9.21 -26.63
C ALA A 132 -18.57 -10.63 -26.04
N ASN A 133 -18.57 -10.74 -24.70
CA ASN A 133 -18.63 -11.99 -23.93
C ASN A 133 -17.67 -13.11 -24.41
N ASP A 134 -16.60 -12.74 -25.12
CA ASP A 134 -15.63 -13.68 -25.65
C ASP A 134 -14.46 -13.79 -24.66
N ALA A 135 -14.54 -14.82 -23.83
CA ALA A 135 -13.50 -15.14 -22.86
C ALA A 135 -12.14 -15.40 -23.52
N ALA A 136 -12.11 -16.03 -24.70
CA ALA A 136 -10.88 -16.33 -25.41
C ALA A 136 -10.24 -15.05 -25.96
N ALA A 137 -11.04 -14.14 -26.53
CA ALA A 137 -10.54 -12.84 -26.97
C ALA A 137 -10.01 -12.00 -25.80
N GLN A 138 -10.73 -11.95 -24.66
CA GLN A 138 -10.25 -11.27 -23.46
C GLN A 138 -8.93 -11.87 -22.97
N LEU A 139 -8.84 -13.20 -22.90
CA LEU A 139 -7.62 -13.89 -22.49
C LEU A 139 -6.45 -13.59 -23.43
N ALA A 140 -6.67 -13.58 -24.75
CA ALA A 140 -5.66 -13.23 -25.74
C ALA A 140 -5.14 -11.79 -25.55
N MET A 141 -6.03 -10.84 -25.25
CA MET A 141 -5.63 -9.46 -24.93
C MET A 141 -4.73 -9.41 -23.69
N ILE A 142 -5.10 -10.13 -22.62
CA ILE A 142 -4.31 -10.21 -21.38
C ILE A 142 -2.94 -10.86 -21.66
N GLN A 143 -2.92 -11.97 -22.38
CA GLN A 143 -1.68 -12.66 -22.76
C GLN A 143 -0.75 -11.75 -23.57
N SER A 144 -1.29 -10.92 -24.46
CA SER A 144 -0.49 -9.94 -25.21
C SER A 144 0.21 -8.92 -24.30
N ARG A 145 -0.42 -8.55 -23.17
CA ARG A 145 0.17 -7.68 -22.13
C ARG A 145 1.23 -8.42 -21.32
N VAL A 146 0.95 -9.67 -20.96
CA VAL A 146 1.90 -10.54 -20.24
C VAL A 146 3.18 -10.78 -21.05
N VAL A 147 3.09 -11.03 -22.37
CA VAL A 147 4.26 -11.15 -23.27
C VAL A 147 5.11 -9.88 -23.25
N LYS A 148 4.47 -8.71 -23.17
CA LYS A 148 5.13 -7.40 -23.04
C LYS A 148 5.61 -7.10 -21.61
N LYS A 149 5.45 -8.04 -20.68
CA LYS A 149 5.85 -7.91 -19.27
C LYS A 149 5.18 -6.73 -18.56
N ASP A 150 3.96 -6.38 -18.98
CA ASP A 150 3.15 -5.35 -18.35
C ASP A 150 2.73 -5.83 -16.93
N PRO A 151 3.14 -5.14 -15.85
CA PRO A 151 2.85 -5.57 -14.48
C PRO A 151 1.35 -5.68 -14.20
N GLU A 152 0.52 -4.80 -14.76
CA GLU A 152 -0.93 -4.85 -14.55
C GLU A 152 -1.59 -5.96 -15.36
N GLY A 153 -1.07 -6.25 -16.55
CA GLY A 153 -1.49 -7.41 -17.35
C GLY A 153 -1.20 -8.74 -16.63
N ILE A 154 0.01 -8.88 -16.07
CA ILE A 154 0.42 -10.07 -15.30
C ILE A 154 -0.44 -10.19 -14.04
N ASN A 155 -0.62 -9.10 -13.29
CA ASN A 155 -1.46 -9.06 -12.10
C ASN A 155 -2.90 -9.50 -12.41
N PHE A 156 -3.48 -8.95 -13.48
CA PHE A 156 -4.84 -9.27 -13.88
C PHE A 156 -4.96 -10.74 -14.31
N LEU A 157 -3.98 -11.29 -15.04
CA LEU A 157 -3.96 -12.73 -15.35
C LEU A 157 -3.91 -13.59 -14.09
N GLY A 158 -3.11 -13.21 -13.09
CA GLY A 158 -3.09 -13.87 -11.78
C GLY A 158 -4.46 -13.86 -11.12
N GLN A 159 -5.19 -12.76 -11.20
CA GLN A 159 -6.57 -12.68 -10.72
C GLN A 159 -7.52 -13.63 -11.45
N GLN A 160 -7.37 -13.80 -12.78
CA GLN A 160 -8.21 -14.72 -13.55
C GLN A 160 -7.97 -16.18 -13.16
N TYR A 161 -6.71 -16.60 -12.94
CA TYR A 161 -6.39 -17.92 -12.40
C TYR A 161 -6.92 -18.11 -10.98
N PHE A 162 -6.82 -17.07 -10.15
CA PHE A 162 -7.29 -17.13 -8.77
C PHE A 162 -8.81 -17.41 -8.65
N PHE A 163 -9.61 -16.81 -9.53
CA PHE A 163 -11.07 -16.99 -9.56
C PHE A 163 -11.56 -18.07 -10.52
N GLY A 164 -10.71 -18.59 -11.42
CA GLY A 164 -11.13 -19.52 -12.48
C GLY A 164 -12.04 -18.85 -13.51
N GLN A 165 -11.65 -17.65 -13.97
CA GLN A 165 -12.42 -16.84 -14.93
C GLN A 165 -11.85 -16.96 -16.35
N LEU A 166 -12.60 -16.49 -17.34
CA LEU A 166 -12.23 -16.51 -18.77
C LEU A 166 -11.91 -17.92 -19.32
N GLY A 167 -12.60 -18.95 -18.79
CA GLY A 167 -12.37 -20.35 -19.20
C GLY A 167 -11.12 -20.98 -18.60
N LEU A 168 -10.42 -20.30 -17.69
CA LEU A 168 -9.30 -20.87 -16.95
C LEU A 168 -9.81 -21.71 -15.79
N GLN A 169 -9.16 -22.86 -15.55
CA GLN A 169 -9.33 -23.57 -14.29
C GLN A 169 -8.72 -22.76 -13.15
N LYS A 170 -9.39 -22.78 -12.00
CA LYS A 170 -8.90 -22.11 -10.80
C LYS A 170 -7.56 -22.71 -10.36
N ASP A 171 -6.53 -21.87 -10.29
CA ASP A 171 -5.18 -22.24 -9.86
C ASP A 171 -4.58 -21.12 -9.00
N ILE A 172 -4.60 -21.32 -7.68
CA ILE A 172 -4.11 -20.33 -6.72
C ILE A 172 -2.59 -20.26 -6.72
N GLN A 173 -1.90 -21.39 -6.92
CA GLN A 173 -0.44 -21.41 -6.95
C GLN A 173 0.06 -20.61 -8.16
N LYS A 174 -0.58 -20.79 -9.31
CA LYS A 174 -0.29 -20.00 -10.51
C LYS A 174 -0.58 -18.51 -10.31
N ALA A 175 -1.67 -18.17 -9.63
CA ALA A 175 -1.98 -16.79 -9.28
C ALA A 175 -0.88 -16.16 -8.40
N VAL A 176 -0.40 -16.87 -7.37
CA VAL A 176 0.68 -16.40 -6.49
C VAL A 176 1.99 -16.21 -7.26
N GLU A 177 2.34 -17.10 -8.19
CA GLU A 177 3.50 -16.92 -9.07
C GLU A 177 3.39 -15.63 -9.91
N LEU A 178 2.26 -15.46 -10.60
CA LEU A 178 2.01 -14.29 -11.45
C LEU A 178 2.00 -12.99 -10.64
N TRP A 179 1.35 -12.98 -9.47
CA TRP A 179 1.37 -11.80 -8.61
C TRP A 179 2.77 -11.50 -8.06
N THR A 180 3.59 -12.52 -7.79
CA THR A 180 4.98 -12.32 -7.39
C THR A 180 5.77 -11.65 -8.51
N GLU A 181 5.65 -12.14 -9.74
CA GLU A 181 6.28 -11.51 -10.91
C GLU A 181 5.78 -10.07 -11.13
N ALA A 182 4.47 -9.84 -11.07
CA ALA A 182 3.88 -8.52 -11.23
C ALA A 182 4.36 -7.54 -10.15
N ALA A 183 4.47 -8.00 -8.90
CA ALA A 183 4.98 -7.20 -7.79
C ALA A 183 6.46 -6.82 -7.94
N GLU A 184 7.31 -7.75 -8.41
CA GLU A 184 8.72 -7.47 -8.74
C GLU A 184 8.86 -6.43 -9.86
N ARG A 185 7.85 -6.35 -10.73
CA ARG A 185 7.74 -5.36 -11.80
C ARG A 185 7.04 -4.06 -11.39
N GLY A 186 6.67 -3.92 -10.11
CA GLY A 186 6.11 -2.69 -9.57
C GLY A 186 4.58 -2.63 -9.51
N SER A 187 3.84 -3.74 -9.72
CA SER A 187 2.40 -3.73 -9.49
C SER A 187 2.10 -3.66 -7.99
N ILE A 188 1.53 -2.52 -7.58
CA ILE A 188 1.09 -2.26 -6.20
C ILE A 188 -0.10 -3.17 -5.85
N VAL A 189 -1.00 -3.39 -6.80
CA VAL A 189 -2.18 -4.24 -6.62
C VAL A 189 -1.78 -5.70 -6.46
N ALA A 190 -0.76 -6.16 -7.18
CA ALA A 190 -0.23 -7.52 -7.00
C ALA A 190 0.35 -7.74 -5.59
N LEU A 191 1.07 -6.75 -5.04
CA LEU A 191 1.52 -6.81 -3.63
C LEU A 191 0.35 -6.94 -2.66
N TYR A 192 -0.75 -6.21 -2.89
CA TYR A 192 -1.95 -6.34 -2.08
C TYR A 192 -2.59 -7.72 -2.22
N ASN A 193 -2.73 -8.24 -3.44
CA ASN A 193 -3.30 -9.55 -3.72
C ASN A 193 -2.49 -10.67 -3.05
N LEU A 194 -1.16 -10.62 -3.10
CA LEU A 194 -0.29 -11.53 -2.33
C LEU A 194 -0.58 -11.43 -0.84
N GLY A 195 -0.65 -10.21 -0.29
CA GLY A 195 -0.99 -10.00 1.12
C GLY A 195 -2.31 -10.67 1.50
N VAL A 196 -3.35 -10.54 0.67
CA VAL A 196 -4.66 -11.18 0.90
C VAL A 196 -4.58 -12.71 0.83
N ALA A 197 -3.86 -13.25 -0.16
CA ALA A 197 -3.72 -14.71 -0.32
C ALA A 197 -3.04 -15.36 0.90
N TYR A 198 -1.92 -14.77 1.34
CA TYR A 198 -1.18 -15.22 2.53
C TYR A 198 -1.98 -15.01 3.83
N ASP A 199 -2.77 -13.94 3.92
CA ASP A 199 -3.59 -13.67 5.11
C ASP A 199 -4.73 -14.69 5.25
N ARG A 200 -5.44 -14.97 4.15
CA ARG A 200 -6.61 -15.86 4.14
C ARG A 200 -6.26 -17.34 4.05
N GLY A 201 -4.99 -17.69 3.83
CA GLY A 201 -4.56 -19.07 3.66
C GLY A 201 -5.09 -19.71 2.38
N GLN A 202 -5.25 -18.92 1.32
CA GLN A 202 -5.79 -19.41 0.07
C GLN A 202 -4.74 -20.24 -0.66
N GLY A 203 -5.06 -21.48 -1.05
CA GLY A 203 -4.11 -22.38 -1.71
C GLY A 203 -3.01 -22.88 -0.77
N ASP A 204 -3.34 -23.06 0.51
CA ASP A 204 -2.45 -23.59 1.55
C ASP A 204 -1.19 -22.74 1.83
N VAL A 205 -1.14 -21.50 1.35
CA VAL A 205 -0.04 -20.56 1.59
C VAL A 205 -0.25 -19.65 2.80
N GLN A 206 -0.90 -20.10 3.89
CA GLN A 206 -1.17 -19.21 5.02
C GLN A 206 0.12 -18.77 5.73
N ASP A 207 0.38 -17.47 5.76
CA ASP A 207 1.47 -16.88 6.53
C ASP A 207 1.14 -15.40 6.85
N LYS A 208 0.73 -15.16 8.10
CA LYS A 208 0.32 -13.84 8.57
C LYS A 208 1.47 -12.82 8.60
N GLU A 209 2.71 -13.26 8.83
CA GLU A 209 3.87 -12.37 8.82
C GLU A 209 4.21 -11.96 7.39
N LYS A 210 4.20 -12.92 6.46
CA LYS A 210 4.42 -12.65 5.05
C LYS A 210 3.31 -11.78 4.46
N ALA A 211 2.05 -11.99 4.86
CA ALA A 211 0.93 -11.12 4.52
C ALA A 211 1.18 -9.67 5.00
N ALA A 212 1.56 -9.48 6.26
CA ALA A 212 1.87 -8.16 6.80
C ALA A 212 3.03 -7.48 6.06
N ASN A 213 4.06 -8.24 5.66
CA ASN A 213 5.17 -7.72 4.86
C ASN A 213 4.72 -7.24 3.47
N PHE A 214 3.86 -7.99 2.78
CA PHE A 214 3.30 -7.57 1.51
C PHE A 214 2.38 -6.35 1.64
N PHE A 215 1.52 -6.33 2.66
CA PHE A 215 0.69 -5.15 2.95
C PHE A 215 1.54 -3.92 3.28
N ALA A 216 2.64 -4.06 4.03
CA ALA A 216 3.58 -2.97 4.30
C ALA A 216 4.19 -2.42 3.01
N LYS A 217 4.65 -3.28 2.10
CA LYS A 217 5.20 -2.87 0.80
C LYS A 217 4.18 -2.15 -0.08
N ALA A 218 2.93 -2.63 -0.13
CA ALA A 218 1.86 -1.99 -0.90
C ALA A 218 1.42 -0.65 -0.25
N ALA A 219 1.30 -0.62 1.07
CA ALA A 219 0.96 0.57 1.83
C ALA A 219 2.03 1.67 1.66
N MET A 220 3.32 1.30 1.69
CA MET A 220 4.45 2.18 1.36
C MET A 220 4.46 2.66 -0.10
N GLN A 221 3.48 2.30 -0.92
CA GLN A 221 3.28 2.83 -2.27
C GLN A 221 1.88 3.45 -2.44
N GLY A 222 1.20 3.76 -1.33
CA GLY A 222 -0.10 4.42 -1.33
C GLY A 222 -1.32 3.49 -1.40
N HIS A 223 -1.14 2.16 -1.33
CA HIS A 223 -2.29 1.25 -1.43
C HIS A 223 -3.20 1.32 -0.18
N VAL A 224 -4.38 1.90 -0.36
CA VAL A 224 -5.27 2.29 0.75
C VAL A 224 -5.80 1.08 1.53
N LEU A 225 -6.21 0.01 0.84
CA LEU A 225 -6.73 -1.20 1.47
C LEU A 225 -5.63 -2.00 2.17
N ALA A 226 -4.39 -1.94 1.67
CA ALA A 226 -3.26 -2.60 2.33
C ALA A 226 -2.95 -1.90 3.65
N ARG A 227 -2.98 -0.56 3.65
CA ARG A 227 -2.85 0.27 4.84
C ARG A 227 -3.94 -0.03 5.88
N HIS A 228 -5.19 -0.18 5.44
CA HIS A 228 -6.29 -0.61 6.30
C HIS A 228 -6.03 -1.97 6.95
N ASN A 229 -5.61 -2.97 6.15
CA ASN A 229 -5.32 -4.31 6.65
C ASN A 229 -4.18 -4.33 7.68
N LEU A 230 -3.14 -3.50 7.50
CA LEU A 230 -2.11 -3.32 8.53
C LEU A 230 -2.70 -2.79 9.83
N GLY A 231 -3.57 -1.78 9.76
CA GLY A 231 -4.25 -1.24 10.93
C GLY A 231 -5.06 -2.30 11.68
N CYS A 232 -5.81 -3.12 10.96
CA CYS A 232 -6.54 -4.24 11.53
C CYS A 232 -5.61 -5.29 12.17
N ASN A 233 -4.50 -5.63 11.50
CA ASN A 233 -3.51 -6.58 12.02
C ASN A 233 -2.84 -6.08 13.31
N GLU A 234 -2.50 -4.79 13.38
CA GLU A 234 -1.95 -4.17 14.59
C GLU A 234 -2.97 -4.14 15.72
N ALA A 235 -4.25 -3.87 15.43
CA ALA A 235 -5.32 -3.89 16.43
C ALA A 235 -5.52 -5.31 17.03
N VAL A 236 -5.47 -6.35 16.19
CA VAL A 236 -5.51 -7.75 16.66
C VAL A 236 -4.34 -8.07 17.59
N LYS A 237 -3.15 -7.51 17.31
CA LYS A 237 -1.96 -7.64 18.14
C LYS A 237 -1.96 -6.74 19.39
N ARG A 238 -3.04 -5.97 19.63
CA ARG A 238 -3.15 -4.98 20.73
C ARG A 238 -2.11 -3.86 20.65
N ASN A 239 -1.63 -3.56 19.44
CA ASN A 239 -0.78 -2.41 19.17
C ASN A 239 -1.65 -1.22 18.75
N ASP A 240 -2.49 -0.75 19.66
CA ASP A 240 -3.57 0.19 19.37
C ASP A 240 -3.06 1.51 18.76
N ASP A 241 -1.94 2.05 19.25
CA ASP A 241 -1.30 3.24 18.69
C ASP A 241 -0.89 3.07 17.22
N ARG A 242 -0.30 1.91 16.87
CA ARG A 242 0.12 1.59 15.49
C ARG A 242 -1.11 1.38 14.62
N ALA A 243 -2.14 0.73 15.14
CA ALA A 243 -3.40 0.52 14.45
C ALA A 243 -4.06 1.86 14.07
N VAL A 244 -4.18 2.78 15.03
CA VAL A 244 -4.76 4.12 14.77
C VAL A 244 -3.96 4.87 13.71
N ARG A 245 -2.62 4.85 13.75
CA ARG A 245 -1.79 5.51 12.72
C ARG A 245 -2.05 4.96 11.32
N HIS A 246 -2.10 3.64 11.16
CA HIS A 246 -2.41 3.02 9.87
C HIS A 246 -3.81 3.38 9.38
N LEU A 247 -4.81 3.26 10.25
CA LEU A 247 -6.18 3.56 9.90
C LEU A 247 -6.36 5.04 9.57
N LEU A 248 -5.65 5.94 10.27
CA LEU A 248 -5.71 7.39 10.03
C LEU A 248 -5.26 7.72 8.61
N ILE A 249 -4.11 7.21 8.19
CA ILE A 249 -3.60 7.40 6.81
C ILE A 249 -4.61 6.87 5.79
N SER A 250 -5.15 5.68 6.03
CA SER A 250 -6.13 5.06 5.13
C SER A 250 -7.46 5.84 5.06
N ALA A 251 -7.93 6.37 6.20
CA ALA A 251 -9.14 7.19 6.28
C ALA A 251 -8.96 8.53 5.53
N LYS A 252 -7.80 9.17 5.69
CA LYS A 252 -7.42 10.38 4.95
C LYS A 252 -7.32 10.17 3.43
N MET A 253 -7.18 8.94 2.97
CA MET A 253 -7.25 8.57 1.54
C MET A 253 -8.68 8.22 1.08
N GLY A 254 -9.69 8.44 1.93
CA GLY A 254 -11.10 8.22 1.63
C GLY A 254 -11.63 6.81 1.93
N HIS A 255 -10.92 5.99 2.71
CA HIS A 255 -11.44 4.66 3.07
C HIS A 255 -12.37 4.70 4.28
N LYS A 256 -13.67 4.53 4.02
CA LYS A 256 -14.73 4.62 5.03
C LYS A 256 -14.57 3.63 6.17
N ASN A 257 -14.23 2.37 5.90
CA ASN A 257 -14.09 1.36 6.95
C ASN A 257 -12.93 1.67 7.91
N SER A 258 -11.89 2.38 7.44
CA SER A 258 -10.82 2.85 8.33
C SER A 258 -11.33 3.92 9.29
N LEU A 259 -12.13 4.88 8.81
CA LEU A 259 -12.78 5.88 9.66
C LEU A 259 -13.69 5.23 10.71
N GLU A 260 -14.54 4.28 10.29
CA GLU A 260 -15.44 3.57 11.22
C GLU A 260 -14.68 2.74 12.26
N ASN A 261 -13.54 2.16 11.89
CA ASN A 261 -12.68 1.47 12.84
C ASN A 261 -12.07 2.44 13.86
N ILE A 262 -11.58 3.61 13.45
CA ILE A 262 -11.08 4.64 14.38
C ILE A 262 -12.18 5.12 15.31
N LYS A 263 -13.39 5.35 14.79
CA LYS A 263 -14.57 5.70 15.60
C LYS A 263 -14.82 4.65 16.69
N ARG A 264 -14.78 3.36 16.33
CA ARG A 264 -14.94 2.26 17.28
C ARG A 264 -13.82 2.21 18.31
N MET A 265 -12.57 2.48 17.90
CA MET A 265 -11.43 2.55 18.80
C MET A 265 -11.56 3.72 19.78
N PHE A 266 -11.99 4.89 19.32
CA PHE A 266 -12.28 6.06 20.15
C PHE A 266 -13.35 5.76 21.21
N MET A 267 -14.47 5.16 20.80
CA MET A 267 -15.55 4.77 21.74
C MET A 267 -15.09 3.77 22.81
N LYS A 268 -14.03 2.99 22.54
CA LYS A 268 -13.45 2.02 23.48
C LYS A 268 -12.26 2.58 24.27
N GLY A 269 -11.87 3.84 24.06
CA GLY A 269 -10.73 4.47 24.72
C GLY A 269 -9.36 4.10 24.14
N PHE A 270 -9.30 3.45 22.97
CA PHE A 270 -8.05 3.08 22.30
C PHE A 270 -7.54 4.15 21.31
N ALA A 271 -8.35 5.17 21.03
CA ALA A 271 -7.96 6.31 20.21
C ALA A 271 -8.36 7.61 20.91
N ALA A 272 -7.56 8.66 20.76
CA ALA A 272 -7.85 10.00 21.27
C ALA A 272 -8.93 10.70 20.42
N LYS A 273 -9.61 11.67 21.03
CA LYS A 273 -10.65 12.47 20.36
C LYS A 273 -10.08 13.21 19.15
N GLU A 274 -8.87 13.74 19.30
CA GLU A 274 -8.14 14.49 18.29
C GLU A 274 -7.84 13.61 17.07
N GLN A 275 -7.43 12.36 17.28
CA GLN A 275 -7.16 11.39 16.22
C GLN A 275 -8.42 11.04 15.43
N TYR A 276 -9.56 10.87 16.10
CA TYR A 276 -10.83 10.65 15.42
C TYR A 276 -11.29 11.88 14.63
N ALA A 277 -11.19 13.07 15.21
CA ALA A 277 -11.55 14.31 14.52
C ALA A 277 -10.67 14.55 13.28
N GLU A 278 -9.37 14.27 13.39
CA GLU A 278 -8.42 14.33 12.28
C GLU A 278 -8.75 13.33 11.16
N ALA A 279 -9.09 12.09 11.52
CA ALA A 279 -9.51 11.07 10.56
C ALA A 279 -10.80 11.45 9.83
N LEU A 280 -11.78 11.99 10.56
CA LEU A 280 -13.06 12.43 10.01
C LEU A 280 -12.85 13.57 9.02
N LYS A 281 -12.07 14.58 9.39
CA LYS A 281 -11.77 15.73 8.52
C LYS A 281 -11.08 15.28 7.24
N GLY A 282 -9.99 14.52 7.33
CA GLY A 282 -9.28 14.10 6.13
C GLY A 282 -10.08 13.11 5.26
N TYR A 283 -10.95 12.30 5.85
CA TYR A 283 -11.90 11.50 5.07
C TYR A 283 -12.90 12.38 4.30
N GLN A 284 -13.41 13.45 4.93
CA GLN A 284 -14.30 14.40 4.26
C GLN A 284 -13.60 15.11 3.11
N ASP A 285 -12.38 15.61 3.34
CA ASP A 285 -11.56 16.25 2.31
C ASP A 285 -11.36 15.32 1.11
N ALA A 286 -11.00 14.05 1.36
CA ALA A 286 -10.85 13.06 0.30
C ALA A 286 -12.17 12.75 -0.45
N VAL A 287 -13.29 12.70 0.25
CA VAL A 287 -14.62 12.49 -0.39
C VAL A 287 -14.99 13.66 -1.29
N GLU A 288 -14.68 14.90 -0.87
CA GLU A 288 -14.90 16.09 -1.69
C GLU A 288 -14.07 16.06 -2.98
N GLU A 289 -12.80 15.66 -2.92
CA GLU A 289 -11.92 15.49 -4.09
C GLU A 289 -12.43 14.42 -5.09
N MET A 290 -13.25 13.48 -4.62
CA MET A 290 -13.80 12.39 -5.45
C MET A 290 -15.13 12.74 -6.12
N LYS A 291 -15.73 13.91 -5.85
CA LYS A 291 -17.03 14.30 -6.42
C LYS A 291 -16.98 14.50 -7.93
N SER A 292 -18.02 14.03 -8.62
CA SER A 292 -18.14 14.19 -10.08
C SER A 292 -19.61 14.17 -10.48
N PRO A 293 -20.10 15.17 -11.23
CA PRO A 293 -21.48 15.21 -11.72
C PRO A 293 -21.86 13.96 -12.52
N ASP A 294 -20.94 13.43 -13.33
CA ASP A 294 -21.16 12.22 -14.13
C ASP A 294 -21.31 10.98 -13.23
N ARG A 295 -20.57 10.92 -12.10
CA ARG A 295 -20.70 9.82 -11.13
C ARG A 295 -22.03 9.89 -10.38
N ASP A 296 -22.46 11.10 -10.01
CA ASP A 296 -23.77 11.31 -9.38
C ASP A 296 -24.90 10.92 -10.32
N GLU A 297 -24.75 11.20 -11.61
CA GLU A 297 -25.70 10.79 -12.63
C GLU A 297 -25.71 9.27 -12.84
N ALA A 298 -24.55 8.63 -13.00
CA ALA A 298 -24.46 7.17 -13.11
C ALA A 298 -25.14 6.47 -11.92
N LYS A 299 -24.94 7.00 -10.71
CA LYS A 299 -25.59 6.51 -9.49
C LYS A 299 -27.12 6.64 -9.55
N ARG A 300 -27.66 7.74 -10.07
CA ARG A 300 -29.12 7.92 -10.28
C ARG A 300 -29.69 6.90 -11.27
N LEU A 301 -28.90 6.52 -12.27
CA LEU A 301 -29.26 5.52 -13.28
C LEU A 301 -29.10 4.07 -12.78
N ARG A 302 -28.62 3.87 -11.55
CA ARG A 302 -28.32 2.55 -10.95
C ARG A 302 -27.30 1.73 -11.75
N VAL A 303 -26.33 2.41 -12.38
CA VAL A 303 -25.21 1.82 -13.13
C VAL A 303 -23.91 1.95 -12.35
#